data_AF-A0A452FVU5-F1
#
_entry.id   AF-A0A452FVU5-F1
#
_cell.length_a   1.000
_cell.length_b   1.000
_cell.length_c   1.000
_cell.angle_alpha   90.00
_cell.angle_beta   90.00
_cell.angle_gamma   90.00
#
_symmetry.space_group_name_H-M   'P 1'
#
loop_
_entity.id
_entity.type
_entity.pdbx_description
1 polymer ?
#
loop_
_entity_poly.entity_id
_entity_poly.type
_entity_poly.pdbx_seq_one_letter_code
_entity_poly.pdbx_strand_id
1 'polypeptide(L)'
;SDKMADFLKALPVYNKSDFSRFHADSGCKASNRCPSVSLPTREYPSEQIIVTEKTFFWTWSQWTRKMRARHPAPRKVARTTAPDEGA
;
A
#
# COMPACT_ATOMS: atom_id res chain seq x y z
N SER A 1 -20.25 -37.92 -7.60
CA SER A 1 -20.39 -36.46 -7.81
C SER A 1 -20.36 -35.65 -6.51
N ASP A 2 -20.05 -36.27 -5.36
CA ASP A 2 -20.24 -35.66 -4.04
C ASP A 2 -19.12 -34.72 -3.58
N LYS A 3 -17.93 -34.81 -4.18
CA LYS A 3 -16.77 -34.01 -3.75
C LYS A 3 -16.94 -32.50 -3.95
N MET A 4 -17.74 -32.08 -4.93
CA MET A 4 -18.04 -30.66 -5.16
C MET A 4 -19.09 -30.14 -4.17
N ALA A 5 -20.06 -30.97 -3.78
CA ALA A 5 -21.12 -30.57 -2.87
C ALA A 5 -20.59 -30.29 -1.46
N ASP A 6 -19.60 -31.07 -0.99
CA ASP A 6 -19.00 -30.87 0.33
C ASP A 6 -18.12 -29.62 0.39
N PHE A 7 -17.46 -29.26 -0.72
CA PHE A 7 -16.68 -28.03 -0.82
C PHE A 7 -17.56 -26.76 -0.74
N LEU A 8 -18.78 -26.81 -1.30
CA LEU A 8 -19.71 -25.67 -1.34
C LEU A 8 -20.47 -25.43 -0.02
N LYS A 9 -20.44 -26.38 0.92
CA LYS A 9 -21.12 -26.26 2.23
C LYS A 9 -20.40 -25.33 3.22
N ALA A 10 -19.12 -25.05 3.01
CA ALA A 10 -18.27 -24.30 3.93
C ALA A 10 -18.04 -22.83 3.52
N LEU A 11 -18.95 -22.26 2.71
CA LEU A 11 -18.82 -20.86 2.30
C LEU A 11 -18.92 -19.92 3.52
N PRO A 12 -18.12 -18.84 3.58
CA PRO A 12 -18.16 -17.90 4.69
C PRO A 12 -19.55 -17.29 4.84
N VAL A 13 -20.12 -17.45 6.04
CA VAL A 13 -21.36 -16.78 6.45
C VAL A 13 -20.99 -15.84 7.58
N TYR A 14 -20.89 -14.54 7.28
CA TYR A 14 -20.59 -13.53 8.29
C TYR A 14 -21.79 -13.33 9.24
N ASN A 15 -23.01 -13.35 8.72
CA ASN A 15 -24.23 -13.36 9.51
C ASN A 15 -25.35 -14.19 8.84
N LYS A 16 -25.93 -15.12 9.63
CA LYS A 16 -26.94 -16.08 9.16
C LYS A 16 -28.27 -15.42 8.78
N SER A 17 -28.53 -14.20 9.26
CA SER A 17 -29.76 -13.47 8.95
C SER A 17 -29.71 -12.67 7.65
N ASP A 18 -28.53 -12.47 7.05
CA ASP A 18 -28.36 -11.53 5.92
C ASP A 18 -29.18 -11.93 4.68
N PHE A 19 -29.36 -13.24 4.47
CA PHE A 19 -30.05 -13.79 3.30
C PHE A 19 -31.31 -14.58 3.65
N SER A 20 -31.61 -14.80 4.94
CA SER A 20 -32.73 -15.66 5.37
C SER A 20 -34.11 -15.11 5.01
N ARG A 21 -34.22 -13.80 4.78
CA ARG A 21 -35.47 -13.09 4.47
C ARG A 21 -35.46 -12.44 3.07
N PHE A 22 -34.50 -12.82 2.23
CA PHE A 22 -34.43 -12.29 0.87
C PHE A 22 -35.54 -12.89 0.00
N HIS A 23 -36.55 -12.10 -0.35
CA HIS A 23 -37.62 -12.50 -1.27
C HIS A 23 -37.37 -11.87 -2.65
N ALA A 24 -37.17 -12.73 -3.67
CA ALA A 24 -36.97 -12.31 -5.06
C ALA A 24 -38.28 -11.98 -5.81
N ASP A 25 -39.44 -12.27 -5.21
CA ASP A 25 -40.77 -12.18 -5.86
C ASP A 25 -41.33 -10.75 -5.99
N SER A 26 -40.57 -9.71 -5.63
CA SER A 26 -40.92 -8.36 -6.08
C SER A 26 -40.56 -8.24 -7.57
N GLY A 27 -41.54 -8.50 -8.43
CA GLY A 27 -41.45 -8.49 -9.88
C GLY A 27 -40.56 -7.37 -10.43
N CYS A 28 -39.81 -7.74 -11.46
CA CYS A 28 -38.84 -6.92 -12.18
C CYS A 28 -39.29 -5.46 -12.35
N LYS A 29 -38.77 -4.58 -11.48
CA LYS A 29 -38.66 -3.14 -11.73
C LYS A 29 -37.20 -2.76 -11.57
N ALA A 30 -36.45 -3.00 -12.64
CA ALA A 30 -35.04 -2.61 -12.80
C ALA A 30 -34.81 -1.09 -12.84
N SER A 31 -35.65 -0.30 -12.15
CA SER A 31 -35.64 1.17 -12.13
C SER A 31 -35.57 1.77 -10.72
N ASN A 32 -35.67 0.97 -9.64
CA ASN A 32 -35.79 1.51 -8.27
C ASN A 32 -34.55 1.31 -7.38
N ARG A 33 -33.37 1.00 -7.95
CA ARG A 33 -32.12 0.81 -7.18
C ARG A 33 -31.08 1.88 -7.45
N CYS A 34 -31.49 3.13 -7.63
CA CYS A 34 -30.54 4.22 -7.43
C CYS A 34 -30.50 4.48 -5.93
N PRO A 35 -29.48 3.99 -5.17
CA PRO A 35 -29.32 4.40 -3.79
C PRO A 35 -29.27 5.93 -3.75
N SER A 36 -29.96 6.52 -2.78
CA SER A 36 -29.98 7.97 -2.59
C SER A 36 -28.56 8.51 -2.66
N VAL A 37 -28.33 9.47 -3.55
CA VAL A 37 -27.02 10.13 -3.69
C VAL A 37 -26.67 10.73 -2.33
N SER A 38 -25.52 10.35 -1.79
CA SER A 38 -24.98 10.98 -0.58
C SER A 38 -24.63 12.43 -0.93
N LEU A 39 -25.51 13.36 -0.57
CA LEU A 39 -25.24 14.78 -0.68
C LEU A 39 -24.33 15.17 0.49
N PRO A 40 -23.06 15.57 0.24
CA PRO A 40 -22.21 16.06 1.31
C PRO A 40 -22.82 17.36 1.83
N THR A 41 -23.48 17.28 2.99
CA THR A 41 -24.22 18.41 3.59
C THR A 41 -23.36 19.24 4.52
N ARG A 42 -22.14 18.77 4.81
CA ARG A 42 -21.23 19.37 5.78
C ARG A 42 -19.80 19.13 5.36
N GLU A 43 -19.03 20.21 5.23
CA GLU A 43 -17.58 20.15 5.01
C GLU A 43 -16.91 19.74 6.32
N TYR A 44 -16.63 18.45 6.45
CA TYR A 44 -15.69 17.97 7.45
C TYR A 44 -14.28 18.09 6.86
N PRO A 45 -13.37 18.85 7.49
CA PRO A 45 -12.00 18.92 7.02
C PRO A 45 -11.35 17.53 7.14
N SER A 46 -10.73 17.06 6.06
CA SER A 46 -9.95 15.83 6.10
C SER A 46 -8.81 15.97 7.11
N GLU A 47 -8.69 15.04 8.04
CA GLU A 47 -7.63 15.06 9.06
C GLU A 47 -6.22 14.89 8.46
N GLN A 48 -6.12 14.20 7.32
CA GLN A 48 -4.86 13.93 6.63
C GLN A 48 -4.96 14.25 5.14
N ILE A 49 -3.93 14.90 4.61
CA ILE A 49 -3.83 15.26 3.19
C ILE A 49 -2.76 14.37 2.55
N ILE A 50 -3.06 13.81 1.39
CA ILE A 50 -2.09 13.05 0.59
C ILE A 50 -1.10 14.07 0.00
N VAL A 51 0.11 14.12 0.55
CA VAL A 51 1.19 14.98 0.05
C VAL A 51 2.18 14.11 -0.74
N THR A 52 2.32 14.42 -2.03
CA THR A 52 3.37 13.82 -2.86
C THR A 52 4.47 14.84 -3.06
N GLU A 53 5.71 14.45 -2.78
CA GLU A 53 6.87 15.30 -3.03
C GLU A 53 7.06 15.50 -4.54
N LYS A 54 7.10 16.75 -5.01
CA LYS A 54 7.32 17.13 -6.42
C LYS A 54 8.81 17.12 -6.79
N THR A 55 9.61 16.29 -6.12
CA THR A 55 11.04 16.17 -6.45
C THR A 55 11.21 14.99 -7.39
N PHE A 56 11.73 15.26 -8.59
CA PHE A 56 12.08 14.21 -9.54
C PHE A 56 13.30 13.44 -8.99
N PHE A 57 13.04 12.32 -8.31
CA PHE A 57 14.05 11.47 -7.65
C PHE A 57 15.31 11.23 -8.50
N TRP A 58 15.13 11.11 -9.82
CA TRP A 58 16.22 10.90 -10.77
C TRP A 58 17.28 12.00 -10.77
N THR A 59 16.90 13.27 -10.83
CA THR A 59 17.88 14.37 -10.86
C THR A 59 18.63 14.51 -9.54
N TRP A 60 17.92 14.37 -8.42
CA TRP A 60 18.53 14.39 -7.09
C TRP A 60 19.50 13.21 -6.87
N SER A 61 19.10 12.00 -7.26
CA SER A 61 19.93 10.80 -7.16
C SER A 61 21.19 10.88 -8.03
N GLN A 62 21.07 11.41 -9.25
CA GLN A 62 22.22 11.63 -10.14
C GLN A 62 23.21 12.65 -9.56
N TRP A 63 22.70 13.75 -9.01
CA TRP A 63 23.52 14.79 -8.42
C TRP A 63 24.25 14.30 -7.16
N THR A 64 23.55 13.64 -6.24
CA THR A 64 24.15 13.04 -5.03
C THR A 64 25.19 11.97 -5.38
N ARG A 65 24.93 11.12 -6.38
CA ARG A 65 25.90 10.14 -6.88
C ARG A 65 27.18 10.81 -7.43
N LYS A 66 27.03 11.89 -8.19
CA LYS A 66 28.17 12.67 -8.72
C LYS A 66 28.98 13.32 -7.59
N MET A 67 28.33 13.83 -6.55
CA MET A 67 29.01 14.43 -5.40
C MET A 67 29.78 13.38 -4.58
N ARG A 68 29.22 12.18 -4.37
CA ARG A 68 29.92 11.05 -3.72
C ARG A 68 31.14 10.58 -4.51
N ALA A 69 31.10 10.65 -5.84
CA ALA A 69 32.25 10.32 -6.68
C ALA A 69 33.35 11.40 -6.66
N ARG A 70 32.99 12.68 -6.42
CA ARG A 70 33.92 13.81 -6.36
C ARG A 70 34.62 13.97 -5.02
N HIS A 71 33.96 13.55 -3.94
CA HIS A 71 34.55 13.48 -2.60
C HIS A 71 34.59 12.01 -2.15
N PRO A 72 35.58 11.22 -2.61
CA PRO A 72 35.79 9.90 -2.06
C PRO A 72 36.03 10.04 -0.56
N ALA A 73 35.34 9.23 0.24
CA ALA A 73 35.49 9.21 1.69
C ALA A 73 36.98 9.14 2.08
N PRO A 74 37.41 9.80 3.17
CA PRO A 74 38.81 9.77 3.58
C PRO A 74 39.26 8.32 3.70
N ARG A 75 40.29 7.94 2.93
CA ARG A 75 40.91 6.62 3.04
C ARG A 75 41.34 6.46 4.49
N LYS A 76 40.80 5.46 5.20
CA LYS A 76 41.31 5.07 6.51
C LYS A 76 42.77 4.65 6.30
N VAL A 77 43.72 5.47 6.74
CA VAL A 77 45.15 5.12 6.75
C VAL A 77 45.30 3.96 7.74
N ALA A 78 45.53 2.76 7.22
CA ALA A 78 45.97 1.64 8.04
C ALA A 78 47.38 1.98 8.55
N ARG A 79 47.49 2.20 9.86
CA ARG A 79 48.77 2.36 10.55
C ARG A 79 49.45 1.00 10.62
N THR A 80 50.30 0.68 9.64
CA THR A 80 51.23 -0.46 9.75
C THR A 80 52.48 0.02 10.48
N THR A 81 52.64 -0.46 11.70
CA THR A 81 53.84 -0.42 12.53
C THR A 81 55.05 -0.95 11.76
N ALA A 82 56.14 -0.18 11.73
CA ALA A 82 57.43 -0.60 11.20
C ALA A 82 58.05 -1.71 12.07
N PRO A 83 58.81 -2.67 11.49
CA PRO A 83 59.67 -3.52 12.28
C PRO A 83 60.96 -2.76 12.64
N ASP A 84 61.34 -2.90 13.89
CA ASP A 84 62.54 -2.42 14.55
C ASP A 84 63.81 -3.01 13.87
N GLU A 85 64.72 -2.16 13.39
CA GLU A 85 66.05 -2.58 12.95
C GLU A 85 66.91 -2.90 14.18
N GLY A 86 67.23 -4.18 14.36
CA GLY A 86 68.16 -4.63 15.39
C GLY A 86 68.89 -5.91 14.97
N ALA A 87 70.07 -5.74 14.37
CA ALA A 87 71.23 -6.65 14.46
C ALA A 87 72.47 -5.95 13.89
#